data_AF-A0A9E6CFP0-F1
#
_entry.id   AF-A0A9E6CFP0-F1
#
_cell.length_a   1.000
_cell.length_b   1.000
_cell.length_c   1.000
_cell.angle_alpha   90.00
_cell.angle_beta   90.00
_cell.angle_gamma   90.00
#
_symmetry.space_group_name_H-M   'P 1'
#
loop_
_entity.id
_entity.type
_entity.pdbx_description
1 polymer ?
#
loop_
_entity_poly.entity_id
_entity_poly.type
_entity_poly.pdbx_seq_one_letter_code
_entity_poly.pdbx_strand_id
1 'polypeptide(L)'
;MNFTLLDLVFPLTLPLKGLFFIAERLKETAEGEITDEPKVYEELLELQMKFEMDEITEEEYEKGEKKLMQRLEAIRKHKEEL
;
A
#
# COMPACT_ATOMS: atom_id res chain seq x y z
N MET A 1 15.28 12.56 25.02
CA MET A 1 14.66 11.78 23.94
C MET A 1 14.00 10.57 24.59
N ASN A 2 12.67 10.50 24.58
CA ASN A 2 11.94 9.34 25.10
C ASN A 2 11.74 8.38 23.94
N PHE A 3 12.63 7.39 23.81
CA PHE A 3 12.39 6.26 22.93
C PHE A 3 11.40 5.35 23.61
N THR A 4 10.21 5.23 23.03
CA THR A 4 9.16 4.37 23.55
C THR A 4 9.33 2.97 22.95
N LEU A 5 8.75 1.96 23.60
CA LEU A 5 8.71 0.60 23.03
C LEU A 5 8.10 0.59 21.62
N LEU A 6 7.21 1.55 21.34
CA LEU A 6 6.60 1.74 20.03
C LEU A 6 7.64 1.94 18.91
N ASP A 7 8.71 2.69 19.18
CA ASP A 7 9.74 3.03 18.19
C ASP A 7 10.57 1.81 17.76
N LEU A 8 10.68 0.79 18.62
CA LEU A 8 11.42 -0.44 18.34
C LEU A 8 10.59 -1.43 17.51
N VAL A 9 9.26 -1.48 17.72
CA VAL A 9 8.38 -2.40 16.99
C VAL A 9 7.79 -1.77 15.72
N PHE A 10 7.93 -0.45 15.55
CA PHE A 10 7.48 0.30 14.39
C PHE A 10 8.00 -0.27 13.05
N PRO A 11 9.32 -0.46 12.84
CA PRO A 11 9.83 -1.02 11.57
C PRO A 11 9.38 -2.47 11.33
N LEU A 12 9.12 -3.25 12.38
CA LEU A 12 8.68 -4.65 12.27
C LEU A 12 7.18 -4.79 11.97
N THR A 13 6.38 -3.77 12.26
CA THR A 13 4.91 -3.82 12.13
C THR A 13 4.36 -2.93 11.02
N LEU A 14 5.15 -2.00 10.49
CA LEU A 14 4.82 -1.18 9.31
C LEU A 14 4.39 -2.04 8.09
N PRO A 15 5.15 -3.09 7.72
CA PRO A 15 4.84 -3.93 6.56
C PRO A 15 3.46 -4.59 6.68
N LEU A 16 3.24 -5.25 7.82
CA LEU A 16 2.01 -5.99 8.11
C LEU A 16 0.79 -5.06 8.21
N LYS A 17 0.94 -3.88 8.83
CA LYS A 17 -0.15 -2.91 8.91
C LYS A 17 -0.52 -2.32 7.55
N GLY A 18 0.47 -2.10 6.68
CA GLY A 18 0.24 -1.70 5.29
C GLY A 18 -0.57 -2.74 4.52
N LEU A 19 -0.20 -4.01 4.64
CA LEU A 19 -0.90 -5.14 4.01
C LEU A 19 -2.36 -5.27 4.44
N PHE A 20 -2.63 -5.23 5.75
CA PHE A 20 -4.00 -5.33 6.26
C PHE A 20 -4.86 -4.15 5.80
N PHE A 21 -4.30 -2.94 5.75
CA PHE A 21 -5.01 -1.76 5.24
C PHE A 21 -5.36 -1.91 3.75
N ILE A 22 -4.42 -2.37 2.93
CA ILE A 22 -4.63 -2.63 1.49
C ILE A 22 -5.73 -3.68 1.30
N ALA A 23 -5.66 -4.80 2.02
CA ALA A 23 -6.64 -5.89 1.91
C ALA A 23 -8.05 -5.44 2.35
N GLU A 24 -8.16 -4.62 3.39
CA GLU A 24 -9.43 -4.05 3.84
C GLU A 24 -10.04 -3.12 2.78
N ARG A 25 -9.24 -2.25 2.16
CA ARG A 25 -9.71 -1.36 1.07
C ARG A 25 -10.12 -2.12 -0.19
N LEU A 26 -9.41 -3.19 -0.53
CA LEU A 26 -9.77 -4.08 -1.66
C LEU A 26 -11.16 -4.70 -1.43
N LYS A 27 -11.41 -5.20 -0.20
CA LYS A 27 -12.70 -5.77 0.18
C LYS A 27 -13.84 -4.74 0.14
N GLU A 28 -13.62 -3.54 0.66
CA GLU A 28 -14.64 -2.47 0.67
C GLU A 28 -14.98 -1.96 -0.73
N THR A 29 -14.00 -1.91 -1.64
CA THR A 29 -14.20 -1.34 -2.97
C THR A 29 -14.80 -2.36 -3.95
N ALA A 30 -14.53 -3.66 -3.77
CA ALA A 30 -15.13 -4.74 -4.56
C ALA A 30 -16.66 -4.82 -4.43
N GLU A 31 -17.24 -4.32 -3.34
CA GLU A 31 -18.69 -4.32 -3.10
C GLU A 31 -19.40 -3.03 -3.54
N GLY A 32 -18.66 -1.95 -3.86
CA GLY A 32 -19.21 -0.59 -3.95
C GLY A 32 -19.22 0.04 -5.35
N GLU A 33 -18.11 0.03 -6.08
CA GLU A 33 -17.98 0.73 -7.36
C GLU A 33 -16.90 0.08 -8.22
N ILE A 34 -17.13 -0.04 -9.54
CA ILE A 34 -16.09 -0.46 -10.49
C ILE A 34 -15.11 0.72 -10.66
N THR A 35 -14.19 0.89 -9.71
CA THR A 35 -13.05 1.81 -9.83
C THR A 35 -11.77 1.02 -10.10
N ASP A 36 -10.74 1.67 -10.64
CA ASP A 36 -9.43 1.04 -10.81
C ASP A 36 -8.60 1.02 -9.51
N GLU A 37 -9.11 1.55 -8.39
CA GLU A 37 -8.45 1.54 -7.08
C GLU A 37 -8.15 0.12 -6.56
N PRO A 38 -9.10 -0.85 -6.59
CA PRO A 38 -8.85 -2.27 -6.32
C PRO A 38 -7.59 -2.83 -6.95
N LYS A 39 -7.36 -2.54 -8.24
CA LYS A 39 -6.18 -3.04 -8.97
C LYS A 39 -4.89 -2.46 -8.43
N VAL A 40 -4.89 -1.18 -8.06
CA VAL A 40 -3.70 -0.54 -7.46
C VAL A 40 -3.41 -1.13 -6.08
N TYR A 41 -4.45 -1.49 -5.32
CA TYR A 41 -4.28 -2.20 -4.04
C TYR A 41 -3.72 -3.61 -4.23
N GLU A 42 -4.20 -4.38 -5.20
CA GLU A 42 -3.61 -5.69 -5.55
C GLU A 42 -2.14 -5.56 -5.95
N GLU A 43 -1.80 -4.57 -6.79
CA GLU A 43 -0.42 -4.31 -7.20
C GLU A 43 0.49 -3.93 -6.01
N LEU A 44 -0.03 -3.19 -5.01
CA LEU A 44 0.71 -2.87 -3.77
C LEU A 44 0.95 -4.11 -2.90
N LEU A 45 -0.06 -4.99 -2.78
CA LEU A 45 0.05 -6.25 -2.06
C LEU A 45 1.13 -7.15 -2.69
N GLU A 46 1.11 -7.30 -4.01
CA GLU A 46 2.13 -8.07 -4.72
C GLU A 46 3.54 -7.48 -4.54
N LEU A 47 3.68 -6.16 -4.61
CA LEU A 47 4.96 -5.49 -4.42
C LEU A 47 5.54 -5.75 -3.02
N GLN A 48 4.69 -5.68 -2.00
CA GLN A 48 5.04 -5.95 -0.61
C GLN A 48 5.45 -7.42 -0.40
N MET A 49 4.73 -8.38 -1.01
CA MET A 49 5.12 -9.79 -0.97
C MET A 49 6.48 -10.04 -1.61
N LYS A 50 6.76 -9.41 -2.76
CA LYS A 50 8.07 -9.55 -3.43
C LYS A 50 9.20 -9.01 -2.56
N PHE A 51 8.98 -7.89 -1.87
CA PHE A 51 9.97 -7.33 -0.95
C PHE A 51 10.19 -8.25 0.26
N GLU A 52 9.12 -8.77 0.86
CA GLU A 52 9.21 -9.72 1.99
C GLU A 52 9.89 -11.05 1.62
N MET A 53 9.82 -11.45 0.36
CA MET A 53 10.49 -12.64 -0.17
C MET A 53 11.92 -12.37 -0.67
N ASP A 54 12.47 -11.18 -0.41
CA ASP A 54 13.79 -10.72 -0.89
C ASP A 54 13.94 -10.80 -2.43
N GLU A 55 12.83 -10.80 -3.19
CA GLU A 55 12.83 -10.84 -4.66
C GLU A 55 13.14 -9.47 -5.27
N ILE A 56 12.91 -8.40 -4.52
CA ILE A 56 13.25 -7.01 -4.89
C ILE A 56 13.98 -6.31 -3.76
N THR A 57 14.82 -5.35 -4.11
CA THR A 57 15.53 -4.50 -3.16
C THR A 57 14.60 -3.45 -2.53
N GLU A 58 15.03 -2.86 -1.41
CA GLU A 58 14.33 -1.75 -0.76
C GLU A 58 14.17 -0.55 -1.72
N GLU A 59 15.19 -0.21 -2.51
CA GLU A 59 15.11 0.88 -3.49
C GLU A 59 14.06 0.59 -4.58
N GLU A 60 13.96 -0.66 -5.04
CA GLU A 60 12.95 -1.09 -6.01
C GLU A 60 11.54 -1.07 -5.41
N TYR A 61 11.40 -1.51 -4.15
CA TYR A 61 10.17 -1.42 -3.40
C TYR A 61 9.70 0.03 -3.26
N GLU A 62 10.53 0.94 -2.74
CA GLU A 62 10.18 2.35 -2.55
C GLU A 62 9.77 3.03 -3.86
N LYS A 63 10.50 2.75 -4.95
CA LYS A 63 10.18 3.28 -6.27
C LYS A 63 8.85 2.76 -6.81
N GLY A 64 8.58 1.47 -6.60
CA GLY A 64 7.31 0.82 -6.97
C GLY A 64 6.14 1.40 -6.18
N GLU A 65 6.30 1.47 -4.86
CA GLU A 65 5.28 1.97 -3.92
C GLU A 65 4.91 3.41 -4.27
N LYS A 66 5.91 4.29 -4.47
CA LYS A 66 5.69 5.68 -4.86
C LYS A 66 4.88 5.80 -6.16
N LYS A 67 5.19 4.98 -7.16
CA LYS A 67 4.48 4.98 -8.45
C LYS A 67 3.02 4.56 -8.30
N LEU A 68 2.76 3.52 -7.50
CA LEU A 68 1.40 3.02 -7.23
C LEU A 68 0.58 4.05 -6.44
N MET A 69 1.19 4.69 -5.44
CA MET A 69 0.55 5.74 -4.65
C MET A 69 0.17 6.96 -5.51
N GLN A 70 1.04 7.39 -6.44
CA GLN A 70 0.72 8.46 -7.40
C GLN A 70 -0.47 8.11 -8.30
N ARG A 71 -0.57 6.84 -8.74
CA ARG A 71 -1.69 6.37 -9.55
C ARG A 71 -3.00 6.36 -8.74
N LEU A 72 -2.95 5.96 -7.48
CA LEU A 72 -4.09 6.02 -6.57
C LEU A 72 -4.59 7.45 -6.37
N GLU A 73 -3.66 8.40 -6.17
CA GLU A 73 -3.99 9.83 -6.03
C GLU A 73 -4.65 10.37 -7.31
N ALA A 74 -4.14 10.02 -8.49
CA ALA A 74 -4.74 10.43 -9.76
C ALA A 74 -6.17 9.89 -9.95
N ILE A 75 -6.42 8.63 -9.60
CA ILE A 75 -7.76 8.02 -9.67
C ILE A 75 -8.73 8.76 -8.74
N ARG A 76 -8.33 9.02 -7.50
CA ARG A 76 -9.16 9.73 -6.51
C ARG A 76 -9.47 11.15 -6.97
N LYS A 77 -8.47 11.88 -7.46
CA LYS A 77 -8.67 13.24 -7.98
C LYS A 77 -9.65 13.26 -9.15
N HIS A 78 -9.56 12.29 -10.07
CA HIS A 78 -10.49 12.18 -11.18
C HIS A 78 -11.93 11.94 -10.69
N LYS A 79 -12.12 11.17 -9.62
CA LYS A 79 -13.42 10.92 -9.01
C LYS A 79 -14.00 12.17 -8.32
N GLU A 80 -13.17 12.99 -7.69
CA GLU A 80 -13.61 14.25 -7.06
C GLU A 80 -14.03 15.32 -8.07
N GLU A 81 -13.53 15.24 -9.31
CA GLU A 81 -13.85 16.17 -10.39
C GLU A 81 -15.14 15.80 -11.18
N LEU A 82 -15.72 14.61 -10.92
CA LEU A 82 -16.97 14.10 -11.53
C LEU A 82 -18.20 14.42 -10.66
#